data_AF-A0A0E0KVG8-F1
#
_entry.id   AF-A0A0E0KVG8-F1
#
_cell.length_a   1.000
_cell.length_b   1.000
_cell.length_c   1.000
_cell.angle_alpha   90.00
_cell.angle_beta   90.00
_cell.angle_gamma   90.00
#
_symmetry.space_group_name_H-M   'P 1'
#
loop_
_entity.id
_entity.type
_entity.pdbx_description
1 polymer ?
#
loop_
_entity_poly.entity_id
_entity_poly.type
_entity_poly.pdbx_seq_one_letter_code
_entity_poly.pdbx_strand_id
1 'polypeptide(L)'
;MDRRSEAAERRGHGHLLLGRARPGVLRAPHGNIDRLWYIRRGLLFPGNADFTDPDWLDASFLFYDEDARLVRVRVRDSLDAATLRFTYQDVGLPWLNAKPSGGAAGTLDKIVRVAVTRPKMSRSRKEKDAEEEVLVIEGIEVPDHSTYVKFDVFVNAPESGDIAAATSAGSVALTPHGVLHEERMRSSRKTVARFGIGDLLDDIGADGDKTIVVSIVPRSGCDSVTVAAGVSIGYAK
;
A
#
# COMPACT_ATOMS: atom_id res chain seq x y z
N MET A 1 -1.63 -44.68 27.19
CA MET A 1 -0.67 -43.65 26.74
C MET A 1 -0.74 -43.66 25.23
N ASP A 2 -1.41 -42.69 24.62
CA ASP A 2 -1.15 -42.42 23.20
C ASP A 2 -1.24 -40.90 22.97
N ARG A 3 -0.10 -40.24 23.21
CA ARG A 3 0.09 -38.79 23.06
C ARG A 3 0.20 -38.36 21.58
N ARG A 4 -0.51 -39.06 20.69
CA ARG A 4 -0.46 -38.81 19.24
C ARG A 4 -1.73 -38.19 18.68
N SER A 5 -2.85 -38.21 19.40
CA SER A 5 -4.11 -37.60 18.93
C SER A 5 -4.22 -36.09 19.21
N GLU A 6 -3.41 -35.54 20.13
CA GLU A 6 -3.55 -34.15 20.58
C GLU A 6 -2.66 -33.14 19.80
N ALA A 7 -1.82 -33.63 18.89
CA ALA A 7 -0.89 -32.79 18.11
C ALA A 7 -1.46 -32.30 16.75
N ALA A 8 -2.63 -32.80 16.33
CA ALA A 8 -3.21 -32.50 15.02
C ALA A 8 -4.03 -31.20 14.98
N GLU A 9 -4.39 -30.62 16.12
CA GLU A 9 -5.34 -29.49 16.19
C GLU A 9 -4.68 -28.11 16.38
N ARG A 10 -3.34 -28.02 16.38
CA ARG A 10 -2.63 -26.75 16.66
C ARG A 10 -1.87 -26.11 15.49
N ARG A 11 -2.03 -26.58 14.25
CA ARG A 11 -1.33 -26.02 13.07
C ARG A 11 -2.26 -25.33 12.08
N GLY A 12 -3.22 -24.56 12.61
CA GLY A 12 -4.30 -23.96 11.84
C GLY A 12 -4.16 -22.48 11.53
N HIS A 13 -3.03 -21.81 11.73
CA HIS A 13 -2.95 -20.35 11.50
C HIS A 13 -1.59 -19.97 10.88
N GLY A 14 -1.59 -19.67 9.58
CA GLY A 14 -0.42 -19.12 8.89
C GLY A 14 -0.21 -19.63 7.46
N HIS A 15 -1.20 -19.46 6.57
CA HIS A 15 -1.08 -19.87 5.16
C HIS A 15 -1.90 -18.95 4.23
N LEU A 16 -1.65 -17.64 4.24
CA LEU A 16 -2.52 -16.68 3.55
C LEU A 16 -1.97 -15.99 2.30
N LEU A 17 -0.76 -16.33 1.83
CA LEU A 17 -0.26 -15.82 0.54
C LEU A 17 -0.05 -16.88 -0.53
N LEU A 18 0.31 -18.09 -0.13
CA LEU A 18 0.51 -19.22 -1.06
C LEU A 18 -0.24 -20.48 -0.61
N GLY A 19 -0.97 -20.40 0.50
CA GLY A 19 -1.75 -21.51 0.99
C GLY A 19 -3.03 -21.68 0.22
N ARG A 20 -3.00 -22.55 -0.80
CA ARG A 20 -4.16 -23.30 -1.27
C ARG A 20 -5.11 -22.61 -2.25
N ALA A 21 -4.73 -21.50 -2.87
CA ALA A 21 -5.53 -20.96 -3.96
C ALA A 21 -5.23 -21.72 -5.26
N ARG A 22 -6.27 -22.34 -5.84
CA ARG A 22 -6.16 -23.00 -7.16
C ARG A 22 -5.68 -21.97 -8.19
N PRO A 23 -4.89 -22.35 -9.21
CA PRO A 23 -4.26 -21.39 -10.11
C PRO A 23 -5.23 -20.44 -10.83
N GLY A 24 -6.50 -20.82 -11.00
CA GLY A 24 -7.52 -19.94 -11.60
C GLY A 24 -7.96 -18.77 -10.71
N VAL A 25 -7.92 -18.92 -9.38
CA VAL A 25 -8.42 -17.91 -8.43
C VAL A 25 -7.40 -16.80 -8.18
N LEU A 26 -6.10 -17.10 -8.28
CA LEU A 26 -5.03 -16.10 -8.12
C LEU A 26 -4.76 -15.29 -9.39
N ARG A 27 -4.84 -15.92 -10.57
CA ARG A 27 -4.41 -15.28 -11.82
C ARG A 27 -5.28 -14.10 -12.23
N ALA A 28 -6.60 -14.19 -12.08
CA ALA A 28 -7.51 -13.12 -12.50
C ALA A 28 -7.31 -11.82 -11.69
N PRO A 29 -7.22 -11.84 -10.35
CA PRO A 29 -6.85 -10.64 -9.58
C PRO A 29 -5.51 -10.04 -9.98
N HIS A 30 -4.48 -10.88 -10.18
CA HIS A 30 -3.16 -10.41 -10.61
C HIS A 30 -3.15 -9.82 -12.03
N GLY A 31 -3.97 -10.35 -12.94
CA GLY A 31 -4.17 -9.75 -14.26
C GLY A 31 -4.79 -8.35 -14.18
N ASN A 32 -5.73 -8.12 -13.25
CA ASN A 32 -6.26 -6.77 -13.05
C ASN A 32 -5.27 -5.83 -12.34
N ILE A 33 -4.39 -6.35 -11.47
CA ILE A 33 -3.29 -5.57 -10.87
C ILE A 33 -2.29 -5.13 -11.95
N ASP A 34 -1.93 -6.03 -12.87
CA ASP A 34 -1.08 -5.68 -14.03
C ASP A 34 -1.78 -4.67 -14.95
N ARG A 35 -3.09 -4.80 -15.15
CA ARG A 35 -3.90 -3.79 -15.86
C ARG A 35 -3.83 -2.40 -15.19
N LEU A 36 -3.77 -2.32 -13.86
CA LEU A 36 -3.62 -1.02 -13.18
C LEU A 36 -2.27 -0.37 -13.51
N TRP A 37 -1.19 -1.15 -13.65
CA TRP A 37 0.10 -0.66 -14.14
C TRP A 37 -0.02 -0.11 -15.56
N TYR A 38 -0.69 -0.83 -16.46
CA TYR A 38 -0.95 -0.40 -17.84
C TYR A 38 -1.73 0.94 -17.89
N ILE A 39 -2.81 1.05 -17.12
CA ILE A 39 -3.63 2.28 -17.04
C ILE A 39 -2.82 3.44 -16.45
N ARG A 40 -2.04 3.19 -15.38
CA ARG A 40 -1.20 4.21 -14.74
C ARG A 40 -0.25 4.86 -15.75
N ARG A 41 0.43 4.03 -16.56
CA ARG A 41 1.41 4.49 -17.55
C ARG A 41 0.79 5.21 -18.75
N GLY A 42 -0.33 4.69 -19.25
CA GLY A 42 -0.97 5.25 -20.44
C GLY A 42 -1.82 6.49 -20.16
N LEU A 43 -2.68 6.42 -19.15
CA LEU A 43 -3.77 7.38 -18.95
C LEU A 43 -3.52 8.37 -17.80
N LEU A 44 -3.03 7.89 -16.66
CA LEU A 44 -2.95 8.73 -15.45
C LEU A 44 -1.70 9.60 -15.41
N PHE A 45 -0.57 9.06 -15.87
CA PHE A 45 0.71 9.76 -15.87
C PHE A 45 1.44 9.60 -17.21
N PRO A 46 0.86 10.11 -18.31
CA PRO A 46 1.49 10.01 -19.62
C PRO A 46 2.84 10.74 -19.60
N GLY A 47 3.94 9.99 -19.74
CA GLY A 47 5.30 10.53 -19.72
C GLY A 47 6.01 10.48 -18.36
N ASN A 48 5.37 10.02 -17.28
CA ASN A 48 6.09 9.66 -16.06
C ASN A 48 6.69 8.27 -16.25
N ALA A 49 7.94 8.27 -16.74
CA ALA A 49 8.67 7.09 -17.17
C ALA A 49 8.73 6.03 -16.06
N ASP A 50 8.74 4.76 -16.48
CA ASP A 50 9.08 3.65 -15.60
C ASP A 50 10.37 3.95 -14.80
N PHE A 51 10.56 3.28 -13.68
CA PHE A 51 11.77 3.47 -12.88
C PHE A 51 13.01 3.29 -13.76
N THR A 52 13.89 4.30 -13.77
CA THR A 52 15.11 4.30 -14.57
C THR A 52 16.30 3.71 -13.84
N ASP A 53 16.09 3.23 -12.61
CA ASP A 53 17.12 2.65 -11.77
C ASP A 53 17.67 1.36 -12.42
N PRO A 54 18.98 1.32 -12.75
CA PRO A 54 19.61 0.13 -13.31
C PRO A 54 19.43 -1.12 -12.45
N ASP A 55 19.46 -0.99 -11.12
CA ASP A 55 19.32 -2.13 -10.20
C ASP A 55 17.93 -2.75 -10.30
N TRP A 56 16.90 -1.90 -10.49
CA TRP A 56 15.54 -2.37 -10.75
C TRP A 56 15.40 -2.97 -12.15
N LEU A 57 15.95 -2.33 -13.17
CA LEU A 57 15.84 -2.76 -14.57
C LEU A 57 16.60 -4.05 -14.88
N ASP A 58 17.72 -4.30 -14.21
CA ASP A 58 18.52 -5.53 -14.34
C ASP A 58 18.10 -6.63 -13.35
N ALA A 59 17.16 -6.36 -12.44
CA ALA A 59 16.59 -7.39 -11.60
C ALA A 59 16.00 -8.51 -12.47
N SER A 60 16.38 -9.76 -12.15
CA SER A 60 16.05 -10.92 -12.98
C SER A 60 15.36 -12.00 -12.18
N PHE A 61 14.40 -12.66 -12.83
CA PHE A 61 13.62 -13.76 -12.28
C PHE A 61 13.73 -14.97 -13.20
N LEU A 62 13.54 -16.16 -12.63
CA LEU A 62 13.58 -17.42 -13.37
C LEU A 62 12.17 -18.02 -13.43
N PHE A 63 11.70 -18.33 -14.63
CA PHE A 63 10.41 -18.96 -14.88
C PHE A 63 10.57 -20.16 -15.80
N TYR A 64 9.63 -21.09 -15.74
CA TYR A 64 9.48 -22.12 -16.75
C TYR A 64 8.53 -21.61 -17.84
N ASP A 65 8.93 -21.74 -19.10
CA ASP A 65 8.07 -21.47 -20.25
C ASP A 65 7.11 -22.65 -20.54
N GLU A 66 6.30 -22.52 -21.59
CA GLU A 66 5.36 -23.55 -22.06
C GLU A 66 6.03 -24.87 -22.48
N ASP A 67 7.32 -24.82 -22.85
CA ASP A 67 8.14 -25.97 -23.22
C ASP A 67 8.90 -26.56 -22.02
N ALA A 68 8.58 -26.10 -20.80
CA ALA A 68 9.25 -26.47 -19.54
C ALA A 68 10.77 -26.16 -19.54
N ARG A 69 11.19 -25.14 -20.29
CA ARG A 69 12.57 -24.63 -20.25
C ARG A 69 12.68 -23.52 -19.23
N LEU A 70 13.81 -23.49 -18.53
CA LEU A 70 14.09 -22.45 -17.56
C LEU A 70 14.57 -21.18 -18.29
N VAL A 71 13.76 -20.13 -18.24
CA VAL A 71 14.03 -18.84 -18.88
C VAL A 71 14.29 -17.78 -17.81
N ARG A 72 15.30 -16.94 -18.06
CA ARG A 72 15.57 -15.75 -17.24
C ARG A 72 14.92 -14.54 -17.89
N VAL A 73 14.10 -13.83 -17.11
CA VAL A 73 13.43 -12.59 -17.55
C VAL A 73 13.94 -11.43 -16.69
N ARG A 74 14.18 -10.28 -17.32
CA ARG A 74 14.52 -9.03 -16.60
C ARG A 74 13.33 -8.10 -16.58
N VAL A 75 13.26 -7.22 -15.59
CA VAL A 75 12.19 -6.23 -15.46
C VAL A 75 12.08 -5.33 -16.69
N ARG A 76 13.22 -4.88 -17.25
CA ARG A 76 13.25 -4.03 -18.46
C ARG A 76 12.54 -4.64 -19.66
N ASP A 77 12.55 -5.97 -19.77
CA ASP A 77 11.98 -6.70 -20.91
C ASP A 77 10.45 -6.88 -20.75
N SER A 78 9.89 -6.59 -19.56
CA SER A 78 8.46 -6.71 -19.26
C SER A 78 7.70 -5.39 -19.20
N LEU A 79 8.36 -4.25 -19.48
CA LEU A 79 7.72 -2.94 -19.37
C LEU A 79 6.74 -2.66 -20.52
N ASP A 80 6.96 -3.22 -21.70
CA ASP A 80 6.08 -3.03 -22.84
C ASP A 80 5.22 -4.26 -23.10
N ALA A 81 3.91 -4.12 -22.83
CA ALA A 81 2.93 -5.18 -23.07
C ALA A 81 2.85 -5.56 -24.56
N ALA A 82 3.09 -4.61 -25.47
CA ALA A 82 3.08 -4.89 -26.92
C ALA A 82 4.24 -5.80 -27.33
N THR A 83 5.43 -5.58 -26.76
CA THR A 83 6.59 -6.48 -26.93
C THR A 83 6.29 -7.89 -26.40
N LEU A 84 5.54 -7.99 -25.30
CA LEU A 84 5.04 -9.26 -24.75
C LEU A 84 3.82 -9.82 -25.50
N ARG A 85 3.35 -9.14 -26.56
CA ARG A 85 2.28 -9.56 -27.48
C ARG A 85 0.91 -9.72 -26.81
N PHE A 86 0.62 -8.93 -25.78
CA PHE A 86 -0.71 -8.86 -25.19
C PHE A 86 -1.15 -7.42 -24.98
N THR A 87 -2.47 -7.24 -24.82
CA THR A 87 -3.07 -5.95 -24.44
C THR A 87 -4.31 -6.21 -23.60
N TYR A 88 -4.80 -5.16 -22.94
CA TYR A 88 -6.04 -5.18 -22.20
C TYR A 88 -7.21 -4.70 -23.06
N GLN A 89 -8.39 -5.25 -22.82
CA GLN A 89 -9.61 -4.71 -23.39
C GLN A 89 -9.91 -3.34 -22.80
N ASP A 90 -10.29 -2.39 -23.67
CA ASP A 90 -10.76 -1.08 -23.26
C ASP A 90 -12.14 -1.18 -22.64
N VAL A 91 -12.18 -1.06 -21.31
CA VAL A 91 -13.41 -1.01 -20.53
C VAL A 91 -13.44 0.27 -19.71
N GLY A 92 -14.62 0.87 -19.56
CA GLY A 92 -14.81 2.12 -18.84
C GLY A 92 -14.26 2.07 -17.41
N LEU A 93 -13.68 3.18 -16.96
CA LEU A 93 -13.07 3.33 -15.64
C LEU A 93 -13.95 4.23 -14.76
N PRO A 94 -14.98 3.69 -14.09
CA PRO A 94 -15.93 4.50 -13.31
C PRO A 94 -15.26 5.21 -12.13
N TRP A 95 -14.10 4.72 -11.67
CA TRP A 95 -13.34 5.31 -10.58
C TRP A 95 -12.44 6.48 -10.99
N LEU A 96 -12.30 6.78 -12.30
CA LEU A 96 -11.38 7.81 -12.78
C LEU A 96 -11.73 9.21 -12.24
N ASN A 97 -13.03 9.49 -12.07
CA ASN A 97 -13.56 10.73 -11.51
C ASN A 97 -14.14 10.55 -10.09
N ALA A 98 -13.90 9.40 -9.45
CA ALA A 98 -14.43 9.10 -8.13
C ALA A 98 -13.57 9.73 -7.02
N LYS A 99 -13.51 11.07 -7.01
CA LYS A 99 -12.86 11.81 -5.94
C LYS A 99 -13.64 11.59 -4.63
N PRO A 100 -12.99 11.41 -3.47
CA PRO A 100 -13.68 11.28 -2.20
C PRO A 100 -14.59 12.49 -1.92
N SER A 101 -15.90 12.32 -2.06
CA SER A 101 -16.89 13.30 -1.60
C SER A 101 -17.25 13.01 -0.14
N GLY A 102 -17.43 14.06 0.68
CA GLY A 102 -17.65 13.96 2.13
C GLY A 102 -18.73 12.95 2.55
N GLY A 103 -18.31 11.73 2.88
CA GLY A 103 -19.14 10.66 3.42
C GLY A 103 -18.55 10.12 4.72
N ALA A 104 -19.41 9.71 5.65
CA ALA A 104 -19.04 9.29 7.01
C ALA A 104 -18.21 7.99 7.05
N ALA A 105 -17.11 8.00 7.81
CA ALA A 105 -16.35 6.83 8.25
C ALA A 105 -16.35 6.76 9.79
N GLY A 106 -16.75 5.59 10.31
CA GLY A 106 -17.14 5.39 11.71
C GLY A 106 -16.02 5.24 12.75
N THR A 107 -16.48 5.21 14.01
CA THR A 107 -15.79 5.30 15.31
C THR A 107 -14.79 4.16 15.62
N LEU A 108 -13.74 4.46 16.41
CA LEU A 108 -12.83 3.46 17.01
C LEU A 108 -12.15 3.91 18.31
N ASP A 109 -11.92 2.94 19.20
CA ASP A 109 -11.74 3.11 20.65
C ASP A 109 -10.36 3.57 21.15
N LYS A 110 -9.31 3.61 20.32
CA LYS A 110 -8.04 4.31 20.64
C LYS A 110 -7.36 4.85 19.38
N ILE A 111 -7.68 6.10 19.03
CA ILE A 111 -7.08 6.85 17.91
C ILE A 111 -5.79 7.50 18.39
N VAL A 112 -4.72 7.39 17.59
CA VAL A 112 -3.49 8.17 17.82
C VAL A 112 -3.55 9.41 16.93
N ARG A 113 -3.52 10.60 17.55
CA ARG A 113 -3.45 11.88 16.85
C ARG A 113 -2.08 12.50 17.02
N VAL A 114 -1.47 12.89 15.91
CA VAL A 114 -0.13 13.51 15.89
C VAL A 114 -0.23 14.81 15.11
N ALA A 115 0.16 15.92 15.75
CA ALA A 115 0.33 17.19 15.06
C ALA A 115 1.65 17.18 14.30
N VAL A 116 1.61 17.38 12.99
CA VAL A 116 2.77 17.36 12.09
C VAL A 116 2.93 18.74 11.47
N THR A 117 4.13 19.31 11.59
CA THR A 117 4.45 20.62 11.00
C THR A 117 4.83 20.45 9.54
N ARG A 118 4.20 21.24 8.67
CA ARG A 118 4.47 21.26 7.23
C ARG A 118 5.72 22.09 6.92
N PRO A 119 6.62 21.63 6.03
CA PRO A 119 7.81 22.41 5.68
C PRO A 119 7.52 23.61 4.75
N LYS A 120 6.53 23.49 3.85
CA LYS A 120 6.09 24.56 2.94
C LYS A 120 4.55 24.71 3.02
N MET A 121 4.04 25.92 2.85
CA MET A 121 2.59 26.24 2.87
C MET A 121 2.22 26.98 1.59
N SER A 122 0.93 26.90 1.20
CA SER A 122 0.37 27.66 0.07
C SER A 122 1.19 27.56 -1.22
N ARG A 123 1.52 26.32 -1.61
CA ARG A 123 2.37 26.06 -2.78
C ARG A 123 1.63 26.42 -4.07
N SER A 124 2.35 26.98 -5.03
CA SER A 124 1.80 27.24 -6.36
C SER A 124 1.52 25.93 -7.10
N ARG A 125 0.62 25.95 -8.10
CA ARG A 125 0.30 24.75 -8.89
C ARG A 125 1.54 24.11 -9.53
N LYS A 126 2.47 24.94 -10.02
CA LYS A 126 3.73 24.48 -10.61
C LYS A 126 4.62 23.73 -9.61
N GLU A 127 4.65 24.15 -8.36
CA GLU A 127 5.43 23.48 -7.32
C GLU A 127 4.77 22.16 -6.89
N LYS A 128 3.44 22.10 -6.87
CA LYS A 128 2.69 20.87 -6.60
C LYS A 128 2.87 19.84 -7.72
N ASP A 129 2.84 20.29 -8.97
CA ASP A 129 3.06 19.42 -10.14
C ASP A 129 4.53 18.93 -10.25
N ALA A 130 5.49 19.66 -9.65
CA ALA A 130 6.91 19.30 -9.68
C ALA A 130 7.36 18.43 -8.50
N GLU A 131 6.75 18.60 -7.33
CA GLU A 131 7.04 17.84 -6.11
C GLU A 131 5.73 17.50 -5.39
N GLU A 132 5.40 16.21 -5.31
CA GLU A 132 4.27 15.72 -4.51
C GLU A 132 4.60 15.86 -3.03
N GLU A 133 3.66 16.38 -2.23
CA GLU A 133 3.80 16.44 -0.78
C GLU A 133 3.31 15.13 -0.18
N VAL A 134 4.22 14.43 0.50
CA VAL A 134 4.02 13.05 0.93
C VAL A 134 4.07 12.99 2.45
N LEU A 135 2.99 12.50 3.05
CA LEU A 135 2.96 12.07 4.44
C LEU A 135 3.71 10.74 4.57
N VAL A 136 4.76 10.71 5.38
CA VAL A 136 5.58 9.53 5.63
C VAL A 136 5.37 9.06 7.07
N ILE A 137 4.95 7.80 7.22
CA ILE A 137 4.87 7.12 8.52
C ILE A 137 6.03 6.13 8.56
N GLU A 138 7.07 6.46 9.33
CA GLU A 138 8.30 5.67 9.41
C GLU A 138 8.33 4.76 10.64
N GLY A 139 9.04 3.64 10.50
CA GLY A 139 9.28 2.73 11.62
C GLY A 139 8.01 2.06 12.11
N ILE A 140 7.09 1.70 11.20
CA ILE A 140 5.96 0.84 11.50
C ILE A 140 6.53 -0.54 11.77
N GLU A 141 6.55 -0.95 13.02
CA GLU A 141 7.07 -2.23 13.46
C GLU A 141 5.91 -3.19 13.72
N VAL A 142 5.93 -4.31 13.00
CA VAL A 142 4.94 -5.37 13.09
C VAL A 142 5.61 -6.58 13.71
N PRO A 143 5.37 -6.87 15.01
CA PRO A 143 5.99 -8.00 15.70
C PRO A 143 5.51 -9.35 15.15
N ASP A 144 4.22 -9.43 14.81
CA ASP A 144 3.61 -10.64 14.28
C ASP A 144 3.14 -10.42 12.84
N HIS A 145 3.94 -10.88 11.88
CA HIS A 145 3.61 -10.80 10.46
C HIS A 145 2.72 -11.96 9.99
N SER A 146 2.29 -12.84 10.90
CA SER A 146 1.30 -13.89 10.61
C SER A 146 -0.15 -13.42 10.77
N THR A 147 -0.37 -12.21 11.29
CA THR A 147 -1.68 -11.60 11.43
C THR A 147 -1.93 -10.56 10.35
N TYR A 148 -3.20 -10.35 10.04
CA TYR A 148 -3.60 -9.28 9.14
C TYR A 148 -3.60 -7.97 9.93
N VAL A 149 -2.88 -6.97 9.44
CA VAL A 149 -2.81 -5.65 10.07
C VAL A 149 -3.46 -4.64 9.14
N LYS A 150 -4.40 -3.85 9.65
CA LYS A 150 -4.97 -2.72 8.92
C LYS A 150 -5.19 -1.52 9.84
N PHE A 151 -4.75 -0.36 9.38
CA PHE A 151 -5.13 0.93 9.97
C PHE A 151 -5.38 1.97 8.87
N ASP A 152 -6.27 2.90 9.17
CA ASP A 152 -6.65 4.00 8.28
C ASP A 152 -5.97 5.29 8.74
N VAL A 153 -5.64 6.16 7.80
CA VAL A 153 -4.93 7.42 8.04
C VAL A 153 -5.80 8.57 7.54
N PHE A 154 -6.05 9.54 8.43
CA PHE A 154 -6.82 10.73 8.13
C PHE A 154 -6.04 12.01 8.46
N VAL A 155 -6.32 13.09 7.73
CA VAL A 155 -5.72 14.41 7.90
C VAL A 155 -6.78 15.42 8.28
N ASN A 156 -6.60 16.11 9.41
CA ASN A 156 -7.55 17.05 10.00
C ASN A 156 -8.96 16.45 10.20
N ALA A 157 -9.02 15.18 10.60
CA ALA A 157 -10.27 14.54 11.00
C ALA A 157 -10.83 15.19 12.29
N PRO A 158 -12.16 15.37 12.38
CA PRO A 158 -12.79 15.93 13.58
C PRO A 158 -12.56 15.05 14.81
N GLU A 159 -12.56 15.67 16.00
CA GLU A 159 -12.32 14.97 17.27
C GLU A 159 -13.51 14.11 17.72
N SER A 160 -14.72 14.54 17.41
CA SER A 160 -15.98 13.86 17.69
C SER A 160 -16.88 13.86 16.46
N GLY A 161 -17.59 12.76 16.24
CA GLY A 161 -18.47 12.57 15.08
C GLY A 161 -17.85 11.71 13.98
N ASP A 162 -18.60 11.57 12.88
CA ASP A 162 -18.19 10.77 11.73
C ASP A 162 -17.04 11.43 10.98
N ILE A 163 -15.98 10.67 10.69
CA ILE A 163 -14.83 11.18 9.94
C ILE A 163 -15.21 11.27 8.46
N ALA A 164 -15.13 12.45 7.86
CA ALA A 164 -15.43 12.62 6.45
C ALA A 164 -14.40 11.90 5.56
N ALA A 165 -14.84 11.16 4.55
CA ALA A 165 -14.01 10.47 3.57
C ALA A 165 -13.03 11.42 2.85
N ALA A 166 -13.40 12.70 2.72
CA ALA A 166 -12.55 13.76 2.17
C ALA A 166 -11.31 14.06 3.04
N THR A 167 -11.27 13.61 4.29
CA THR A 167 -10.08 13.70 5.16
C THR A 167 -9.21 12.43 5.10
N SER A 168 -9.64 11.40 4.35
CA SER A 168 -8.92 10.13 4.28
C SER A 168 -7.72 10.21 3.33
N ALA A 169 -6.52 10.04 3.89
CA ALA A 169 -5.29 9.93 3.10
C ALA A 169 -5.10 8.51 2.53
N GLY A 170 -5.70 7.51 3.17
CA GLY A 170 -5.66 6.11 2.73
C GLY A 170 -5.58 5.13 3.89
N SER A 171 -5.20 3.88 3.57
CA SER A 171 -5.07 2.80 4.55
C SER A 171 -3.77 2.05 4.33
N VAL A 172 -3.18 1.58 5.43
CA VAL A 172 -2.15 0.55 5.38
C VAL A 172 -2.81 -0.78 5.65
N ALA A 173 -2.61 -1.75 4.75
CA ALA A 173 -3.06 -3.13 4.92
C ALA A 173 -1.89 -4.07 4.65
N LEU A 174 -1.55 -4.90 5.65
CA LEU A 174 -0.49 -5.89 5.56
C LEU A 174 -1.11 -7.27 5.66
N THR A 175 -0.97 -8.03 4.57
CA THR A 175 -1.42 -9.41 4.51
C THR A 175 -0.51 -10.32 5.34
N PRO A 176 -1.04 -11.40 5.95
CA PRO A 176 -0.20 -12.35 6.66
C PRO A 176 0.88 -12.97 5.76
N HIS A 177 2.15 -12.77 6.10
CA HIS A 177 3.29 -13.42 5.47
C HIS A 177 3.83 -14.49 6.43
N GLY A 178 3.71 -15.77 6.08
CA GLY A 178 4.41 -16.85 6.81
C GLY A 178 5.69 -17.21 6.07
N VAL A 179 6.86 -16.92 6.65
CA VAL A 179 8.12 -17.47 6.11
C VAL A 179 8.25 -18.90 6.62
N LEU A 180 8.16 -19.87 5.71
CA LEU A 180 8.47 -21.27 6.01
C LEU A 180 9.99 -21.42 6.17
N HIS A 181 10.51 -21.11 7.35
CA HIS A 181 11.85 -21.55 7.74
C HIS A 181 11.82 -21.90 9.22
N GLU A 182 12.11 -23.17 9.54
CA GLU A 182 11.77 -23.80 10.82
C GLU A 182 12.39 -23.16 12.07
N GLU A 183 13.35 -22.24 12.00
CA GLU A 183 14.00 -21.71 13.21
C GLU A 183 14.34 -20.21 13.18
N ARG A 184 13.96 -19.48 12.11
CA ARG A 184 14.12 -18.02 12.10
C ARG A 184 12.84 -17.35 12.60
N MET A 185 12.82 -17.19 13.92
CA MET A 185 12.07 -16.28 14.76
C MET A 185 11.08 -15.34 14.06
N ARG A 186 9.91 -15.17 14.71
CA ARG A 186 9.01 -14.01 14.65
C ARG A 186 9.82 -12.71 14.77
N SER A 187 10.47 -12.32 13.69
CA SER A 187 11.27 -11.11 13.62
C SER A 187 10.31 -9.99 13.28
N SER A 188 10.40 -8.92 14.08
CA SER A 188 9.60 -7.75 13.83
C SER A 188 9.99 -7.18 12.47
N ARG A 189 8.99 -6.85 11.65
CA ARG A 189 9.20 -6.23 10.35
C ARG A 189 9.01 -4.74 10.48
N LYS A 190 9.99 -3.98 10.00
CA LYS A 190 9.90 -2.54 9.86
C LYS A 190 9.42 -2.20 8.45
N THR A 191 8.37 -1.40 8.37
CA THR A 191 7.84 -0.89 7.10
C THR A 191 7.66 0.63 7.18
N VAL A 192 7.47 1.24 6.01
CA VAL A 192 7.23 2.68 5.84
C VAL A 192 6.01 2.84 4.95
N ALA A 193 5.06 3.66 5.38
CA ALA A 193 3.90 4.03 4.58
C ALA A 193 4.07 5.46 4.05
N ARG A 194 3.65 5.68 2.80
CA ARG A 194 3.74 6.97 2.11
C ARG A 194 2.38 7.30 1.50
N PHE A 195 1.87 8.48 1.76
CA PHE A 195 0.60 8.97 1.22
C PHE A 195 0.80 10.32 0.56
N GLY A 196 0.45 10.45 -0.73
CA GLY A 196 0.36 11.76 -1.38
C GLY A 196 -0.82 12.52 -0.79
N ILE A 197 -0.56 13.69 -0.21
CA ILE A 197 -1.58 14.50 0.46
C ILE A 197 -1.83 15.83 -0.27
N GLY A 198 -1.20 16.07 -1.41
CA GLY A 198 -1.34 17.35 -2.14
C GLY A 198 -2.80 17.67 -2.47
N ASP A 199 -3.46 16.78 -3.20
CA ASP A 199 -4.88 16.94 -3.56
C ASP A 199 -5.80 16.92 -2.33
N LEU A 200 -5.43 16.16 -1.29
CA LEU A 200 -6.18 16.05 -0.04
C LEU A 200 -6.22 17.38 0.71
N LEU A 201 -5.08 18.07 0.82
CA LEU A 201 -4.97 19.36 1.48
C LEU A 201 -5.77 20.46 0.78
N ASP A 202 -5.83 20.39 -0.56
CA ASP A 202 -6.64 21.31 -1.36
C ASP A 202 -8.15 21.07 -1.13
N ASP A 203 -8.59 19.82 -1.00
CA ASP A 203 -10.00 19.49 -0.78
C ASP A 203 -10.52 19.89 0.61
N ILE A 204 -9.68 19.71 1.64
CA ILE A 204 -10.05 20.10 3.01
C ILE A 204 -9.81 21.59 3.27
N GLY A 205 -9.21 22.32 2.32
CA GLY A 205 -8.88 23.75 2.46
C GLY A 205 -7.76 24.04 3.46
N ALA A 206 -6.87 23.06 3.73
CA ALA A 206 -5.79 23.18 4.72
C ALA A 206 -4.42 23.50 4.11
N ASP A 207 -4.34 23.86 2.82
CA ASP A 207 -3.05 24.18 2.18
C ASP A 207 -2.35 25.40 2.79
N GLY A 208 -3.10 26.31 3.43
CA GLY A 208 -2.55 27.45 4.17
C GLY A 208 -2.06 27.11 5.58
N ASP A 209 -2.39 25.92 6.11
CA ASP A 209 -2.12 25.59 7.50
C ASP A 209 -0.68 25.14 7.71
N LYS A 210 -0.01 25.70 8.72
CA LYS A 210 1.36 25.33 9.10
C LYS A 210 1.44 23.95 9.75
N THR A 211 0.41 23.55 10.46
CA THR A 211 0.36 22.30 11.22
C THR A 211 -0.91 21.57 10.85
N ILE A 212 -0.78 20.29 10.51
CA ILE A 212 -1.90 19.39 10.25
C ILE A 212 -1.97 18.32 11.34
N VAL A 213 -3.16 17.83 11.62
CA VAL A 213 -3.39 16.75 12.59
C VAL A 213 -3.60 15.44 11.84
N VAL A 214 -2.65 14.52 11.98
CA VAL A 214 -2.74 13.18 11.41
C VAL A 214 -3.38 12.26 12.44
N SER A 215 -4.49 11.62 12.06
CA SER A 215 -5.20 10.64 12.88
C SER A 215 -4.95 9.25 12.32
N ILE A 216 -4.32 8.38 13.11
CA ILE A 216 -4.10 6.97 12.80
C ILE A 216 -5.16 6.16 13.52
N VAL A 217 -5.99 5.47 12.74
CA VAL A 217 -7.17 4.74 13.22
C VAL A 217 -6.93 3.24 13.02
N PRO A 218 -6.59 2.49 14.09
CA PRO A 218 -6.41 1.05 13.98
C PRO A 218 -7.73 0.38 13.59
N ARG A 219 -7.73 -0.59 12.67
CA ARG A 219 -8.93 -1.35 12.25
C ARG A 219 -8.84 -2.82 12.63
N SER A 220 -7.71 -3.47 12.36
CA SER A 220 -7.54 -4.91 12.59
C SER A 220 -6.07 -5.25 12.88
N GLY A 221 -5.83 -6.13 13.85
CA GLY A 221 -4.49 -6.67 14.16
C GLY A 221 -3.47 -5.64 14.66
N CYS A 222 -3.92 -4.46 15.12
CA CYS A 222 -3.04 -3.36 15.51
C CYS A 222 -2.56 -3.41 16.98
N ASP A 223 -2.99 -4.40 17.77
CA ASP A 223 -2.75 -4.44 19.22
C ASP A 223 -1.27 -4.45 19.62
N SER A 224 -0.40 -4.90 18.71
CA SER A 224 1.06 -5.00 18.92
C SER A 224 1.88 -4.14 17.97
N VAL A 225 1.24 -3.36 17.08
CA VAL A 225 1.93 -2.55 16.09
C VAL A 225 2.43 -1.26 16.73
N THR A 226 3.69 -0.92 16.51
CA THR A 226 4.27 0.33 17.01
C THR A 226 4.76 1.19 15.85
N VAL A 227 4.74 2.52 16.04
CA VAL A 227 5.32 3.49 15.10
C VAL A 227 6.49 4.15 15.84
N ALA A 228 7.70 3.66 15.59
CA ALA A 228 8.87 4.01 16.39
C ALA A 228 9.64 5.25 15.91
N ALA A 229 9.61 5.54 14.60
CA ALA A 229 10.42 6.62 14.01
C ALA A 229 9.65 7.93 13.80
N GLY A 230 8.31 7.89 13.83
CA GLY A 230 7.45 9.08 13.83
C GLY A 230 6.74 9.32 12.51
N VAL A 231 5.97 10.41 12.49
CA VAL A 231 5.18 10.86 11.34
C VAL A 231 5.76 12.18 10.85
N SER A 232 6.12 12.25 9.56
CA SER A 232 6.76 13.42 8.96
C SER A 232 6.19 13.71 7.58
N ILE A 233 6.49 14.90 7.05
CA ILE A 233 6.09 15.32 5.71
C ILE A 233 7.36 15.53 4.88
N GLY A 234 7.42 14.84 3.74
CA GLY A 234 8.49 14.95 2.76
C GLY A 234 7.97 15.42 1.40
N TYR A 235 8.90 15.64 0.47
CA TYR A 235 8.60 15.97 -0.92
C TYR A 235 9.22 14.89 -1.82
N ALA A 236 8.41 14.34 -2.72
CA ALA A 236 8.83 13.36 -3.70
C ALA A 236 8.63 13.92 -5.11
N LYS A 237 9.57 13.60 -6.01
CA LYS A 237 9.43 13.88 -7.45
C LYS A 237 8.85 12.68 -8.16
#